data_AF-A0A962TFN7-F1
#
_entry.id   AF-A0A962TFN7-F1
#
_cell.length_a   1.000
_cell.length_b   1.000
_cell.length_c   1.000
_cell.angle_alpha   90.00
_cell.angle_beta   90.00
_cell.angle_gamma   90.00
#
_symmetry.space_group_name_H-M   'P 1'
#
loop_
_entity.id
_entity.type
_entity.pdbx_description
1 polymer ?
#
loop_
_entity_poly.entity_id
_entity_poly.type
_entity_poly.pdbx_seq_one_letter_code
_entity_poly.pdbx_strand_id
1 'polypeptide(L)'
;MRKREAYRATDEQGRWLAWRLRNALCGSPPVWRRPRALASLLNTLPAAMRPVAEALISRHDLKGWEQACDAQGFRESLYVLDVLDRYAGLADAMWRGLDIGCKNGCYLPGLQAWSGGPWDGVELDAHRRYWTLTTRRAHGEYVARALPDCRSLAND
;
A
#
# COMPACT_ATOMS: atom_id res chain seq x y z
N MET A 1 37.08 16.20 4.04
CA MET A 1 36.27 15.74 2.90
C MET A 1 36.42 14.24 2.63
N ARG A 2 37.62 13.72 2.34
CA ARG A 2 37.86 12.31 1.97
C ARG A 2 37.28 11.21 2.88
N LYS A 3 37.28 11.38 4.22
CA LYS A 3 36.69 10.38 5.13
C LYS A 3 35.18 10.25 4.96
N ARG A 4 34.45 11.35 4.74
CA ARG A 4 32.98 11.32 4.56
C ARG A 4 32.57 10.66 3.24
N GLU A 5 33.38 10.81 2.21
CA GLU A 5 33.18 10.15 0.90
C GLU A 5 33.44 8.65 1.00
N ALA A 6 34.51 8.24 1.69
CA ALA A 6 34.80 6.83 1.94
C ALA A 6 33.68 6.14 2.75
N TYR A 7 33.18 6.79 3.82
CA TYR A 7 32.05 6.27 4.59
C TYR A 7 30.78 6.12 3.76
N ARG A 8 30.46 7.09 2.88
CA ARG A 8 29.29 7.02 1.98
C ARG A 8 29.42 5.88 0.98
N ALA A 9 30.61 5.69 0.40
CA ALA A 9 30.86 4.64 -0.58
C ALA A 9 30.73 3.23 0.02
N THR A 10 31.25 2.99 1.24
CA THR A 10 31.05 1.71 1.93
C THR A 10 29.59 1.45 2.29
N ASP A 11 28.86 2.50 2.66
CA ASP A 11 27.43 2.43 2.97
C ASP A 11 26.58 2.09 1.73
N GLU A 12 26.92 2.67 0.58
CA GLU A 12 26.25 2.39 -0.70
C GLU A 12 26.51 0.96 -1.18
N GLN A 13 27.76 0.49 -1.08
CA GLN A 13 28.11 -0.90 -1.39
C GLN A 13 27.37 -1.88 -0.48
N GLY A 14 27.30 -1.60 0.83
CA GLY A 14 26.54 -2.41 1.77
C GLY A 14 25.04 -2.46 1.44
N ARG A 15 24.42 -1.31 1.12
CA ARG A 15 23.02 -1.23 0.71
C ARG A 15 22.75 -2.01 -0.58
N TRP A 16 23.64 -1.91 -1.55
CA TRP A 16 23.51 -2.61 -2.83
C TRP A 16 23.68 -4.13 -2.68
N LEU A 17 24.65 -4.60 -1.90
CA LEU A 17 24.81 -6.02 -1.58
C LEU A 17 23.59 -6.58 -0.86
N ALA A 18 23.08 -5.84 0.13
CA ALA A 18 21.87 -6.22 0.85
C ALA A 18 20.65 -6.28 -0.07
N TRP A 19 20.50 -5.33 -1.00
CA TRP A 19 19.44 -5.35 -2.01
C TRP A 19 19.56 -6.57 -2.94
N ARG A 20 20.76 -6.86 -3.45
CA ARG A 20 21.01 -8.05 -4.29
C ARG A 20 20.67 -9.35 -3.58
N LEU A 21 21.07 -9.49 -2.32
CA LEU A 21 20.78 -10.70 -1.53
C LEU A 21 19.26 -10.86 -1.33
N ARG A 22 18.53 -9.77 -1.08
CA ARG A 22 17.07 -9.82 -0.95
C ARG A 22 16.40 -10.25 -2.24
N ASN A 23 16.86 -9.77 -3.40
CA ASN A 23 16.31 -10.18 -4.69
C ASN A 23 16.63 -11.63 -5.02
N ALA A 24 17.82 -12.12 -4.63
CA ALA A 24 18.14 -13.55 -4.76
C ALA A 24 17.24 -14.44 -3.88
N LEU A 25 16.77 -13.91 -2.74
CA LEU A 25 15.84 -14.58 -1.82
C LEU A 25 14.41 -14.06 -2.03
N CYS A 26 13.90 -14.18 -3.26
CA CYS A 26 12.63 -13.59 -3.66
C CYS A 26 11.38 -14.25 -3.04
N GLY A 27 11.49 -15.51 -2.60
CA GLY A 27 10.38 -16.29 -2.05
C GLY A 27 9.80 -15.71 -0.76
N SER A 28 8.46 -15.74 -0.65
CA SER A 28 7.73 -15.30 0.53
C SER A 28 6.76 -16.38 0.99
N PRO A 29 6.59 -16.60 2.32
CA PRO A 29 5.41 -17.29 2.80
C PRO A 29 4.14 -16.52 2.43
N PRO A 30 2.97 -17.19 2.38
CA PRO A 30 1.68 -16.54 2.15
C PRO A 30 1.37 -15.53 3.25
N VAL A 31 0.82 -14.38 2.84
CA VAL A 31 0.27 -13.38 3.75
C VAL A 31 -1.16 -13.77 4.11
N TRP A 32 -1.46 -13.83 5.41
CA TRP A 32 -2.79 -14.11 5.92
C TRP A 32 -3.26 -12.92 6.75
N ARG A 33 -4.40 -12.33 6.38
CA ARG A 33 -5.13 -11.39 7.24
C ARG A 33 -6.54 -11.90 7.45
N ARG A 34 -7.10 -11.61 8.64
CA ARG A 34 -8.50 -11.84 8.92
C ARG A 34 -9.30 -10.66 8.36
N PRO A 35 -10.37 -10.90 7.58
CA PRO A 35 -11.27 -9.84 7.16
C PRO A 35 -11.83 -9.11 8.38
N ARG A 36 -12.07 -7.81 8.24
CA ARG A 36 -12.64 -6.97 9.29
C ARG A 36 -13.79 -6.16 8.74
N ALA A 37 -14.92 -6.24 9.43
CA ALA A 37 -16.07 -5.41 9.13
C ALA A 37 -15.68 -3.92 9.16
N LEU A 38 -16.23 -3.12 8.25
CA LEU A 38 -15.94 -1.68 8.16
C LEU A 38 -16.20 -0.95 9.49
N ALA A 39 -17.28 -1.32 10.19
CA ALA A 39 -17.60 -0.79 11.52
C ALA A 39 -16.48 -1.07 12.55
N SER A 40 -15.84 -2.24 12.49
CA SER A 40 -14.70 -2.56 13.35
C SER A 40 -13.48 -1.71 13.01
N LEU A 41 -13.22 -1.47 11.72
CA LEU A 41 -12.14 -0.60 11.25
C LEU A 41 -12.37 0.87 11.66
N LEU A 42 -13.60 1.38 11.55
CA LEU A 42 -13.97 2.72 12.04
C LEU A 42 -13.68 2.90 13.54
N ASN A 43 -13.93 1.87 14.34
CA ASN A 43 -13.63 1.90 15.77
C ASN A 43 -12.13 1.99 16.09
N THR A 44 -11.24 1.73 15.12
CA THR A 44 -9.78 1.93 15.27
C THR A 44 -9.35 3.39 15.12
N LEU A 45 -10.26 4.28 14.67
CA LEU A 45 -9.98 5.70 14.50
C LEU A 45 -10.19 6.49 15.81
N PRO A 46 -9.40 7.56 16.03
CA PRO A 46 -9.71 8.57 17.04
C PRO A 46 -11.12 9.13 16.82
N ALA A 47 -11.85 9.43 17.90
CA ALA A 47 -13.24 9.89 17.83
C ALA A 47 -13.43 11.12 16.93
N ALA A 48 -12.48 12.05 16.95
CA ALA A 48 -12.51 13.26 16.12
C ALA A 48 -12.43 12.98 14.60
N MET A 49 -11.87 11.84 14.18
CA MET A 49 -11.71 11.49 12.76
C MET A 49 -12.90 10.70 12.21
N ARG A 50 -13.77 10.16 13.08
CA ARG A 50 -14.90 9.31 12.65
C ARG A 50 -15.89 10.05 11.75
N PRO A 51 -16.32 11.29 12.06
CA PRO A 51 -17.27 11.99 11.18
C PRO A 51 -16.72 12.23 9.77
N VAL A 52 -15.41 12.54 9.67
CA VAL A 52 -14.74 12.74 8.38
C VAL A 52 -14.67 11.42 7.60
N ALA A 53 -14.30 10.33 8.28
CA ALA A 53 -14.26 9.00 7.67
C ALA A 53 -15.65 8.55 7.20
N GLU A 54 -16.68 8.71 8.02
CA GLU A 54 -18.07 8.38 7.67
C GLU A 54 -18.56 9.18 6.45
N ALA A 55 -18.19 10.46 6.36
CA ALA A 55 -18.52 11.29 5.20
C ALA A 55 -17.81 10.83 3.92
N LEU A 56 -16.57 10.34 4.01
CA LEU A 56 -15.87 9.75 2.85
C LEU A 56 -16.49 8.40 2.46
N ILE A 57 -16.79 7.55 3.45
CA ILE A 57 -17.43 6.25 3.23
C ILE A 57 -18.78 6.39 2.52
N SER A 58 -19.56 7.43 2.82
CA SER A 58 -20.86 7.64 2.19
C SER A 58 -20.78 8.11 0.74
N ARG A 59 -19.63 8.62 0.28
CA ARG A 59 -19.43 9.12 -1.09
C ARG A 59 -18.74 8.14 -2.03
N HIS A 60 -18.01 7.15 -1.49
CA HIS A 60 -17.17 6.25 -2.27
C HIS A 60 -17.56 4.77 -2.09
N ASP A 61 -17.39 3.98 -3.16
CA ASP A 61 -17.50 2.52 -3.06
C ASP A 61 -16.24 1.94 -2.39
N LEU A 62 -16.43 1.25 -1.27
CA LEU A 62 -15.36 0.65 -0.48
C LEU A 62 -15.26 -0.87 -0.67
N LYS A 63 -15.75 -1.39 -1.80
CA LYS A 63 -15.67 -2.80 -2.14
C LYS A 63 -14.26 -3.36 -1.93
N GLY A 64 -14.16 -4.44 -1.16
CA GLY A 64 -12.90 -5.14 -0.89
C GLY A 64 -12.09 -4.58 0.29
N TRP A 65 -12.45 -3.42 0.85
CA TRP A 65 -11.72 -2.82 1.97
C TRP A 65 -11.68 -3.73 3.21
N GLU A 66 -12.76 -4.44 3.51
CA GLU A 66 -12.83 -5.38 4.64
C GLU A 66 -11.82 -6.52 4.55
N GLN A 67 -11.45 -6.91 3.32
CA GLN A 67 -10.47 -7.95 3.04
C GLN A 67 -9.05 -7.38 2.93
N ALA A 68 -8.92 -6.20 2.31
CA ALA A 68 -7.65 -5.54 2.04
C ALA A 68 -7.00 -4.95 3.30
N CYS A 69 -7.80 -4.29 4.14
CA CYS A 69 -7.33 -3.41 5.19
C CYS A 69 -7.15 -4.12 6.54
N ASP A 70 -5.98 -3.93 7.13
CA ASP A 70 -5.83 -3.93 8.58
C ASP A 70 -6.06 -2.51 9.14
N ALA A 71 -5.93 -2.31 10.46
CA ALA A 71 -6.16 -0.99 11.07
C ALA A 71 -5.19 0.10 10.57
N GLN A 72 -3.97 -0.27 10.16
CA GLN A 72 -3.02 0.68 9.61
C GLN A 72 -3.37 0.99 8.15
N GLY A 73 -3.57 -0.04 7.32
CA GLY A 73 -3.97 0.11 5.92
C GLY A 73 -5.27 0.88 5.76
N PHE A 74 -6.24 0.69 6.66
CA PHE A 74 -7.47 1.47 6.68
C PHE A 74 -7.21 2.97 6.90
N ARG A 75 -6.36 3.34 7.86
CA ARG A 75 -6.00 4.73 8.13
C ARG A 75 -5.23 5.36 6.98
N GLU A 76 -4.27 4.64 6.40
CA GLU A 76 -3.50 5.13 5.25
C GLU A 76 -4.38 5.27 4.00
N SER A 77 -5.31 4.33 3.78
CA SER A 77 -6.29 4.40 2.66
C SER A 77 -7.25 5.58 2.82
N LEU A 78 -7.79 5.80 4.03
CA LEU A 78 -8.64 6.98 4.30
C LEU A 78 -7.90 8.29 4.12
N TYR A 79 -6.64 8.36 4.55
CA TYR A 79 -5.80 9.54 4.34
C TYR A 79 -5.61 9.84 2.86
N VAL A 80 -5.25 8.84 2.05
CA VAL A 80 -5.09 9.01 0.60
C VAL A 80 -6.41 9.42 -0.06
N LEU A 81 -7.52 8.76 0.31
CA LEU A 81 -8.85 9.09 -0.21
C LEU A 81 -9.25 10.53 0.13
N ASP A 82 -9.05 10.96 1.38
CA ASP A 82 -9.36 12.33 1.83
C ASP A 82 -8.54 13.39 1.06
N VAL A 83 -7.24 13.14 0.85
CA VAL A 83 -6.38 14.05 0.09
C VAL A 83 -6.85 14.16 -1.35
N LEU A 84 -7.13 13.03 -2.00
CA LEU A 84 -7.54 13.05 -3.40
C LEU A 84 -8.94 13.66 -3.59
N ASP A 85 -9.89 13.34 -2.71
CA ASP A 85 -11.24 13.90 -2.74
C ASP A 85 -11.23 15.43 -2.57
N ARG A 86 -10.36 15.97 -1.72
CA ARG A 86 -10.24 17.42 -1.49
C ARG A 86 -9.52 18.17 -2.60
N TYR A 87 -8.48 17.59 -3.17
CA TYR A 87 -7.52 18.34 -3.99
C TYR A 87 -7.47 17.91 -5.46
N ALA A 88 -7.82 16.67 -5.77
CA ALA A 88 -7.84 16.15 -7.14
C ALA A 88 -9.24 16.17 -7.77
N GLY A 89 -10.29 16.39 -6.96
CA GLY A 89 -11.68 16.34 -7.41
C GLY A 89 -12.14 14.91 -7.74
N LEU A 90 -13.33 14.78 -8.32
CA LEU A 90 -13.84 13.49 -8.80
C LEU A 90 -13.10 13.10 -10.08
N ALA A 91 -12.71 11.83 -10.20
CA ALA A 91 -12.08 11.33 -11.42
C ALA A 91 -13.10 11.34 -12.58
N ASP A 92 -12.80 12.09 -13.64
CA ASP A 92 -13.69 12.24 -14.82
C ASP A 92 -13.82 10.97 -15.68
N ALA A 93 -13.03 9.93 -15.44
CA ALA A 93 -13.12 8.64 -16.14
C ALA A 93 -12.54 7.49 -15.30
N MET A 94 -12.97 6.25 -15.55
CA MET A 94 -12.29 5.04 -15.04
C MET A 94 -11.03 4.77 -15.86
N TRP A 95 -9.88 5.27 -15.42
CA TRP A 95 -8.57 4.95 -15.99
C TRP A 95 -7.82 3.95 -15.10
N ARG A 96 -6.92 3.18 -15.71
CA ARG A 96 -5.98 2.33 -14.95
C ARG A 96 -4.85 3.22 -14.43
N GLY A 97 -4.71 3.30 -13.11
CA GLY A 97 -3.65 4.06 -12.45
C GLY A 97 -2.35 3.27 -12.31
N LEU A 98 -1.23 3.99 -12.16
CA LEU A 98 0.09 3.43 -11.84
C LEU A 98 0.64 4.14 -10.59
N ASP A 99 0.99 3.37 -9.57
CA ASP A 99 1.58 3.87 -8.33
C ASP A 99 3.01 3.33 -8.17
N ILE A 100 4.01 4.20 -8.33
CA ILE A 100 5.43 3.84 -8.24
C ILE A 100 5.93 4.15 -6.81
N GLY A 101 6.51 3.14 -6.17
CA GLY A 101 6.89 3.21 -4.76
C GLY A 101 5.72 2.90 -3.83
N CYS A 102 4.85 1.96 -4.22
CA CYS A 102 3.58 1.66 -3.55
C CYS A 102 3.71 1.01 -2.15
N LYS A 103 4.94 0.90 -1.63
CA LYS A 103 5.31 0.31 -0.33
C LYS A 103 4.92 -1.17 -0.26
N ASN A 104 3.72 -1.46 0.21
CA ASN A 104 3.16 -2.81 0.32
C ASN A 104 1.68 -2.81 -0.07
N GLY A 105 1.26 -1.82 -0.87
CA GLY A 105 -0.11 -1.64 -1.33
C GLY A 105 -1.11 -1.25 -0.23
N CYS A 106 -0.67 -0.92 0.98
CA CYS A 106 -1.59 -0.73 2.12
C CYS A 106 -2.61 0.42 1.97
N TYR A 107 -2.33 1.40 1.10
CA TYR A 107 -3.24 2.50 0.78
C TYR A 107 -3.92 2.37 -0.59
N LEU A 108 -3.65 1.28 -1.33
CA LEU A 108 -4.27 0.97 -2.62
C LEU A 108 -5.82 1.01 -2.59
N PRO A 109 -6.50 0.57 -1.51
CA PRO A 109 -7.95 0.73 -1.40
C PRO A 109 -8.42 2.17 -1.52
N GLY A 110 -7.66 3.14 -0.98
CA GLY A 110 -7.96 4.57 -1.09
C GLY A 110 -7.85 5.09 -2.53
N LEU A 111 -6.81 4.67 -3.24
CA LEU A 111 -6.61 5.02 -4.65
C LEU A 111 -7.73 4.49 -5.54
N GLN A 112 -8.11 3.22 -5.35
CA GLN A 112 -9.16 2.56 -6.12
C GLN A 112 -10.54 3.13 -5.82
N ALA A 113 -10.85 3.45 -4.56
CA ALA A 113 -12.11 4.08 -4.18
C ALA A 113 -12.26 5.50 -4.72
N TRP A 114 -11.14 6.25 -4.83
CA TRP A 114 -11.14 7.59 -5.43
C TRP A 114 -11.32 7.54 -6.95
N SER A 115 -10.56 6.69 -7.66
CA SER A 115 -10.60 6.66 -9.14
C SER A 115 -11.78 5.87 -9.70
N GLY A 116 -12.37 4.97 -8.91
CA GLY A 116 -13.35 3.98 -9.38
C GLY A 116 -12.76 2.92 -10.33
N GLY A 117 -11.45 3.00 -10.63
CA GLY A 117 -10.76 2.18 -11.60
C GLY A 117 -9.60 1.38 -10.99
N PRO A 118 -9.06 0.40 -11.74
CA PRO A 118 -7.97 -0.44 -11.25
C PRO A 118 -6.64 0.32 -11.15
N TRP A 119 -5.75 -0.17 -10.30
CA TRP A 119 -4.40 0.38 -10.14
C TRP A 119 -3.35 -0.73 -10.22
N ASP A 120 -2.23 -0.41 -10.86
CA ASP A 120 -1.01 -1.21 -10.84
C ASP A 120 -0.02 -0.56 -9.86
N GLY A 121 0.35 -1.26 -8.80
CA GLY A 121 1.36 -0.80 -7.84
C GLY A 121 2.73 -1.40 -8.13
N VAL A 122 3.77 -0.58 -8.19
CA VAL A 122 5.16 -1.00 -8.39
C VAL A 122 5.96 -0.70 -7.12
N GLU A 123 6.54 -1.72 -6.48
CA GLU A 123 7.43 -1.53 -5.32
C GLU A 123 8.89 -1.86 -5.69
N LEU A 124 9.79 -0.90 -5.45
CA LEU A 124 11.21 -1.04 -5.82
C LEU A 124 12.02 -1.90 -4.84
N ASP A 125 11.60 -2.00 -3.58
CA ASP A 125 12.21 -2.87 -2.56
C ASP A 125 11.25 -4.02 -2.19
N ALA A 126 10.68 -4.65 -3.23
CA ALA A 126 9.59 -5.63 -3.11
C ALA A 126 9.95 -6.84 -2.23
N HIS A 127 11.23 -7.19 -2.17
CA HIS A 127 11.74 -8.33 -1.39
C HIS A 127 12.18 -7.96 0.03
N ARG A 128 11.95 -6.71 0.47
CA ARG A 128 12.10 -6.37 1.88
C ARG A 128 11.15 -7.19 2.73
N ARG A 129 11.70 -7.81 3.78
CA ARG A 129 10.97 -8.68 4.69
C ARG A 129 10.48 -7.93 5.92
N TYR A 130 9.30 -8.33 6.38
CA TYR A 130 8.80 -8.03 7.71
C TYR A 130 9.33 -9.07 8.71
N TRP A 131 9.12 -8.83 10.00
CA TRP A 131 9.48 -9.79 11.06
C TRP A 131 8.76 -11.14 10.87
N THR A 132 7.61 -11.15 10.20
CA THR A 132 6.84 -12.33 9.78
C THR A 132 7.45 -13.10 8.61
N LEU A 133 8.65 -12.71 8.14
CA LEU A 133 9.34 -13.23 6.96
C LEU A 133 8.63 -13.02 5.61
N THR A 134 7.38 -12.54 5.62
CA THR A 134 6.65 -12.11 4.43
C THR A 134 7.33 -10.91 3.79
N THR A 135 7.28 -10.83 2.45
CA THR A 135 7.87 -9.73 1.69
C THR A 135 6.86 -8.61 1.44
N ARG A 136 7.35 -7.39 1.14
CA ARG A 136 6.50 -6.27 0.67
C ARG A 136 5.65 -6.65 -0.54
N ARG A 137 6.24 -7.39 -1.49
CA ARG A 137 5.54 -7.97 -2.65
C ARG A 137 4.33 -8.78 -2.22
N ALA A 138 4.53 -9.74 -1.31
CA ALA A 138 3.43 -10.62 -0.89
C ALA A 138 2.29 -9.85 -0.20
N HIS A 139 2.61 -8.80 0.56
CA HIS A 139 1.60 -7.91 1.13
C HIS A 139 0.88 -7.08 0.05
N GLY A 140 1.61 -6.53 -0.92
CA GLY A 140 1.04 -5.80 -2.05
C GLY A 140 0.10 -6.67 -2.89
N GLU A 141 0.53 -7.88 -3.24
CA GLU A 141 -0.29 -8.85 -3.95
C GLU A 141 -1.53 -9.26 -3.16
N TYR A 142 -1.40 -9.47 -1.84
CA TYR A 142 -2.54 -9.79 -0.99
C TYR A 142 -3.60 -8.68 -1.03
N VAL A 143 -3.18 -7.41 -0.91
CA VAL A 143 -4.10 -6.27 -0.98
C VAL A 143 -4.69 -6.12 -2.37
N ALA A 144 -3.88 -6.19 -3.42
CA ALA A 144 -4.35 -6.04 -4.80
C ALA A 144 -5.41 -7.09 -5.18
N ARG A 145 -5.25 -8.36 -4.74
CA ARG A 145 -6.23 -9.43 -5.00
C ARG A 145 -7.59 -9.21 -4.34
N ALA A 146 -7.65 -8.39 -3.29
CA ALA A 146 -8.90 -8.06 -2.62
C ALA A 146 -9.70 -6.97 -3.35
N LEU A 147 -9.10 -6.31 -4.35
CA LEU A 147 -9.66 -5.17 -5.05
C LEU A 147 -9.89 -5.52 -6.54
N PRO A 148 -10.98 -5.02 -7.16
CA PRO A 148 -11.26 -5.26 -8.58
C PRO A 148 -10.10 -4.86 -9.50
N ASP A 149 -9.63 -5.81 -10.30
CA ASP A 149 -8.66 -5.65 -11.41
C ASP A 149 -7.34 -4.94 -11.10
N CYS A 150 -7.02 -4.77 -9.81
CA CYS A 150 -5.77 -4.18 -9.31
C CYS A 150 -4.64 -5.20 -9.32
N ARG A 151 -3.40 -4.73 -9.45
CA ARG A 151 -2.20 -5.58 -9.51
C ARG A 151 -1.08 -5.02 -8.66
N SER A 152 -0.27 -5.92 -8.13
CA SER A 152 1.03 -5.60 -7.56
C SER A 152 2.10 -6.14 -8.51
N LEU A 153 2.97 -5.26 -8.99
CA LEU A 153 4.08 -5.54 -9.87
C LEU A 153 5.38 -5.44 -9.07
N ALA A 154 6.26 -6.39 -9.27
CA ALA A 154 7.61 -6.40 -8.73
C ALA A 154 8.55 -6.94 -9.81
N ASN A 155 9.81 -6.51 -9.80
CA ASN A 155 10.81 -7.15 -10.63
C ASN A 155 10.98 -8.61 -10.18
N ASP A 156 11.07 -9.51 -11.16
CA ASP A 156 11.41 -10.92 -10.96
C ASP A 156 12.93 -11.12 -10.90
#